data_AF-H8KP09-F1
#
_entry.id   AF-H8KP09-F1
#
_cell.length_a   1.000
_cell.length_b   1.000
_cell.length_c   1.000
_cell.angle_alpha   90.00
_cell.angle_beta   90.00
_cell.angle_gamma   90.00
#
_symmetry.space_group_name_H-M   'P 1'
#
loop_
_entity.id
_entity.type
_entity.pdbx_description
1 polymer ?
#
loop_
_entity_poly.entity_id
_entity_poly.type
_entity_poly.pdbx_seq_one_letter_code
_entity_poly.pdbx_strand_id
1 'polypeptide(L)'
;MPQPKNDFAFLRKWEKERKENKWRFAIRIGILRYTLPVIAIVTIYDLINGIKDFDLYLKIRVWYGIPIYLLCGLLGGLLMWYNNEKRYKSLKGLD
;
A
#
# COMPACT_ATOMS: atom_id res chain seq x y z
N MET A 1 13.75 -14.47 -16.93
CA MET A 1 14.96 -13.77 -17.42
C MET A 1 14.95 -12.35 -16.88
N PRO A 2 16.00 -11.88 -16.18
CA PRO A 2 16.10 -10.48 -15.77
C PRO A 2 16.09 -9.58 -17.01
N GLN A 3 15.31 -8.51 -16.97
CA GLN A 3 15.19 -7.57 -18.09
C GLN A 3 16.05 -6.34 -17.77
N PRO A 4 17.26 -6.23 -18.36
CA PRO A 4 18.29 -5.31 -17.88
C PRO A 4 17.82 -3.86 -17.82
N LYS A 5 17.03 -3.40 -18.80
CA LYS A 5 16.52 -2.02 -18.85
C LYS A 5 15.57 -1.70 -17.69
N ASN A 6 14.74 -2.66 -17.28
CA ASN A 6 13.77 -2.49 -16.19
C ASN A 6 14.47 -2.55 -14.82
N ASP A 7 15.54 -3.35 -14.72
CA ASP A 7 16.31 -3.50 -13.49
C ASP A 7 17.17 -2.25 -13.20
N PHE A 8 17.78 -1.61 -14.22
CA PHE A 8 18.48 -0.32 -14.03
C PHE A 8 17.53 0.81 -13.60
N ALA A 9 16.35 0.89 -14.22
CA ALA A 9 15.34 1.89 -13.84
C ALA A 9 14.84 1.66 -12.40
N PHE A 10 14.62 0.39 -12.02
CA PHE A 10 14.28 0.02 -10.65
C PHE A 10 15.39 0.40 -9.67
N LEU A 11 16.65 0.05 -9.93
CA LEU A 11 17.78 0.35 -9.04
C LEU A 11 17.90 1.86 -8.77
N ARG A 12 17.88 2.68 -9.82
CA ARG A 12 17.99 4.14 -9.70
C ARG A 12 16.82 4.74 -8.92
N LYS A 13 15.60 4.24 -9.15
CA LYS A 13 14.39 4.71 -8.46
C LYS A 13 14.39 4.27 -7.00
N TRP A 14 14.65 2.98 -6.74
CA TRP A 14 14.68 2.42 -5.39
C TRP A 14 15.79 3.03 -4.55
N GLU A 15 16.95 3.32 -5.12
CA GLU A 15 18.05 3.98 -4.39
C GLU A 15 17.69 5.40 -3.93
N LYS A 16 16.81 6.10 -4.67
CA LYS A 16 16.23 7.38 -4.23
C LYS A 16 15.16 7.18 -3.16
N GLU A 17 14.25 6.23 -3.35
CA GLU A 17 13.12 5.95 -2.43
C GLU A 17 13.57 5.32 -1.10
N ARG A 18 14.61 4.49 -1.10
CA ARG A 18 15.21 3.85 0.10
C ARG A 18 15.80 4.85 1.07
N LYS A 19 16.31 5.99 0.56
CA LYS A 19 16.82 7.10 1.40
C LYS A 19 15.68 7.81 2.14
N GLU A 20 14.45 7.71 1.67
CA GLU A 20 13.29 8.15 2.43
C GLU A 20 13.01 7.11 3.53
N ASN A 21 12.88 7.57 4.77
CA ASN A 21 12.62 6.74 5.95
C ASN A 21 11.53 5.67 5.67
N LYS A 22 11.82 4.40 6.00
CA LYS A 22 10.97 3.21 5.77
C LYS A 22 9.49 3.46 6.09
N TRP A 23 9.22 4.14 7.19
CA TRP A 23 7.86 4.47 7.62
C TRP A 23 7.15 5.45 6.70
N ARG A 24 7.86 6.46 6.18
CA ARG A 24 7.30 7.40 5.19
C ARG A 24 6.94 6.69 3.89
N PHE A 25 7.78 5.76 3.43
CA PHE A 25 7.47 4.94 2.26
C PHE A 25 6.22 4.06 2.51
N ALA A 26 6.18 3.34 3.65
CA ALA A 26 5.08 2.45 3.98
C ALA A 26 3.74 3.19 4.09
N ILE A 27 3.72 4.39 4.71
CA ILE A 27 2.53 5.23 4.78
C ILE A 27 2.14 5.74 3.38
N ARG A 28 3.08 6.27 2.60
CA ARG A 28 2.80 6.85 1.29
C ARG A 28 2.29 5.81 0.28
N ILE A 29 2.89 4.62 0.26
CA ILE A 29 2.52 3.58 -0.70
C ILE A 29 1.38 2.72 -0.16
N GLY A 30 1.47 2.30 1.10
CA GLY A 30 0.51 1.41 1.71
C GLY A 30 -0.81 2.08 2.09
N ILE A 31 -0.76 3.25 2.71
CA ILE A 31 -1.98 3.94 3.17
C ILE A 31 -2.56 4.80 2.04
N LEU A 32 -1.78 5.71 1.47
CA LEU A 32 -2.35 6.67 0.51
C LEU A 32 -2.75 6.04 -0.83
N ARG A 33 -1.99 5.03 -1.32
CA ARG A 33 -2.31 4.41 -2.63
C ARG A 33 -3.18 3.17 -2.54
N TYR A 34 -3.34 2.58 -1.36
CA TYR A 34 -4.08 1.32 -1.19
C TYR A 34 -5.33 1.52 -0.33
N THR A 35 -5.18 2.06 0.88
CA THR A 35 -6.31 2.25 1.81
C THR A 35 -7.36 3.22 1.26
N LEU A 36 -6.94 4.38 0.70
CA LEU A 36 -7.89 5.37 0.18
C LEU A 36 -8.74 4.86 -1.00
N PRO A 37 -8.16 4.25 -2.06
CA PRO A 37 -8.97 3.68 -3.14
C PRO A 37 -9.91 2.57 -2.69
N VAL A 38 -9.47 1.70 -1.77
CA VAL A 38 -10.33 0.64 -1.23
C VAL A 38 -11.53 1.24 -0.50
N ILE A 39 -11.31 2.21 0.39
CA ILE A 39 -12.41 2.89 1.09
C ILE A 39 -13.37 3.52 0.09
N ALA A 40 -12.87 4.19 -0.95
CA ALA A 40 -13.69 4.81 -1.99
C ALA A 40 -14.52 3.78 -2.77
N ILE A 41 -13.88 2.70 -3.27
CA ILE A 41 -14.55 1.66 -4.06
C ILE A 41 -15.66 1.01 -3.26
N VAL A 42 -15.37 0.57 -2.03
CA VAL A 42 -16.38 -0.14 -1.24
C VAL A 42 -17.48 0.84 -0.78
N THR A 43 -17.18 2.13 -0.58
CA THR A 43 -18.23 3.16 -0.31
C THR A 43 -19.15 3.38 -1.50
N ILE A 44 -18.60 3.50 -2.71
CA ILE A 44 -19.39 3.64 -3.92
C ILE A 44 -20.24 2.38 -4.16
N TYR A 45 -19.65 1.20 -3.99
CA TYR A 45 -20.37 -0.07 -4.16
C TYR A 45 -21.55 -0.18 -3.20
N ASP A 46 -21.37 0.15 -1.93
CA ASP A 46 -22.45 0.03 -0.95
C ASP A 46 -23.54 1.10 -1.15
N LEU A 47 -23.19 2.29 -1.63
CA LEU A 47 -24.16 3.32 -2.04
C LEU A 47 -25.04 2.84 -3.20
N ILE A 48 -24.48 2.12 -4.18
CA ILE A 48 -25.23 1.59 -5.34
C ILE A 48 -26.20 0.48 -4.91
N ASN A 49 -25.83 -0.33 -3.92
CA ASN A 49 -26.63 -1.49 -3.49
C ASN A 49 -27.76 -1.16 -2.50
N GLY A 50 -27.88 0.10 -2.05
CA GLY A 50 -28.96 0.54 -1.18
C GLY A 50 -28.84 0.00 0.25
N ILE A 51 -28.19 0.75 1.12
CA ILE A 51 -28.01 0.37 2.53
C ILE A 51 -29.28 0.72 3.32
N LYS A 52 -29.94 -0.31 3.90
CA LYS A 52 -31.17 -0.13 4.69
C LYS A 52 -30.96 0.65 6.00
N ASP A 53 -29.81 0.46 6.65
CA ASP A 53 -29.42 1.15 7.89
C ASP A 53 -28.08 1.86 7.72
N PHE A 54 -28.11 2.99 7.00
CA PHE A 54 -26.91 3.75 6.69
C PHE A 54 -26.13 4.19 7.94
N ASP A 55 -26.83 4.53 9.02
CA ASP A 55 -26.22 5.02 10.27
C ASP A 55 -25.45 3.94 11.05
N LEU A 56 -26.05 2.76 11.23
CA LEU A 56 -25.36 1.62 11.87
C LEU A 56 -24.19 1.15 11.01
N TYR A 57 -24.42 1.09 9.70
CA TYR A 57 -23.41 0.76 8.72
C TYR A 57 -22.21 1.72 8.77
N LEU A 58 -22.46 3.03 8.80
CA LEU A 58 -21.40 4.04 8.85
C LEU A 58 -20.61 3.93 10.15
N LYS A 59 -21.27 3.70 11.28
CA LYS A 59 -20.61 3.46 12.58
C LYS A 59 -19.69 2.24 12.50
N ILE A 60 -20.17 1.10 12.01
CA ILE A 60 -19.35 -0.11 11.88
C ILE A 60 -18.14 0.17 10.97
N ARG A 61 -18.36 0.86 9.86
CA ARG A 61 -17.31 1.15 8.88
C ARG A 61 -16.25 2.11 9.41
N VAL A 62 -16.67 3.15 10.13
CA VAL A 62 -15.75 4.14 10.72
C VAL A 62 -14.96 3.53 11.88
N TRP A 63 -15.64 2.81 12.77
CA TRP A 63 -15.02 2.29 14.00
C TRP A 63 -14.22 1.01 13.81
N TYR A 64 -14.62 0.14 12.88
CA TYR A 64 -13.94 -1.15 12.66
C TYR A 64 -13.29 -1.22 11.27
N GLY A 65 -13.95 -0.68 10.24
CA GLY A 65 -13.44 -0.73 8.87
C GLY A 65 -12.15 0.06 8.65
N ILE A 66 -12.15 1.37 8.93
CA ILE A 66 -10.97 2.21 8.64
C ILE A 66 -9.72 1.78 9.43
N PRO A 67 -9.78 1.41 10.72
CA PRO A 67 -8.60 0.92 11.43
C PRO A 67 -8.03 -0.35 10.79
N ILE A 68 -8.88 -1.29 10.36
CA ILE A 68 -8.44 -2.50 9.64
C ILE A 68 -7.79 -2.11 8.30
N TYR A 69 -8.41 -1.24 7.51
CA TYR A 69 -7.84 -0.83 6.22
C TYR A 69 -6.52 -0.06 6.37
N LEU A 70 -6.37 0.74 7.42
CA LEU A 70 -5.11 1.42 7.74
C LEU A 70 -4.02 0.43 8.15
N LEU A 71 -4.35 -0.56 8.98
CA LEU A 71 -3.42 -1.63 9.37
C LEU A 71 -2.99 -2.47 8.17
N CYS A 72 -3.94 -2.92 7.34
CA CYS A 72 -3.65 -3.67 6.13
C CYS A 72 -2.81 -2.85 5.14
N GLY A 73 -3.14 -1.56 4.94
CA GLY A 73 -2.36 -0.65 4.10
C GLY A 73 -0.92 -0.51 4.60
N LEU A 74 -0.74 -0.25 5.90
CA LEU A 74 0.58 -0.11 6.50
C LEU A 74 1.42 -1.39 6.38
N LEU A 75 0.83 -2.56 6.69
CA LEU A 75 1.50 -3.86 6.54
C LEU A 75 1.87 -4.13 5.08
N GLY A 76 0.97 -3.84 4.14
CA GLY A 76 1.24 -3.95 2.71
C GLY A 76 2.39 -3.05 2.26
N GLY A 77 2.42 -1.79 2.73
CA GLY A 77 3.51 -0.85 2.46
C GLY A 77 4.87 -1.32 3.02
N LEU A 78 4.87 -1.91 4.22
CA LEU A 78 6.08 -2.48 4.83
C LEU A 78 6.57 -3.74 4.09
N LEU A 79 5.66 -4.62 3.68
CA LEU A 79 5.97 -5.80 2.89
C LEU A 79 6.53 -5.42 1.51
N MET A 80 5.92 -4.44 0.83
CA MET A 80 6.46 -3.91 -0.43
C MET A 80 7.85 -3.33 -0.25
N TRP A 81 8.08 -2.59 0.84
CA TRP A 81 9.41 -2.07 1.14
C TRP A 81 10.43 -3.20 1.31
N TYR A 82 10.08 -4.23 2.09
CA TYR A 82 10.95 -5.37 2.33
C TYR A 82 11.23 -6.16 1.03
N ASN A 83 10.22 -6.38 0.20
CA ASN A 83 10.36 -7.09 -1.07
C ASN A 83 11.24 -6.31 -2.07
N ASN A 84 11.06 -4.99 -2.15
CA ASN A 84 11.90 -4.14 -2.99
C ASN A 84 13.34 -4.08 -2.48
N GLU A 85 13.52 -4.03 -1.16
CA GLU A 85 14.84 -4.07 -0.53
C GLU A 85 15.57 -5.40 -0.81
N LYS A 86 14.86 -6.52 -0.68
CA LYS A 86 15.37 -7.85 -1.03
C LYS A 86 15.75 -7.92 -2.51
N ARG A 87 14.87 -7.45 -3.41
CA ARG A 87 15.16 -7.39 -4.85
C ARG A 87 16.39 -6.53 -5.15
N TYR A 88 16.54 -5.40 -4.47
CA TYR A 88 17.67 -4.50 -4.67
C TYR A 88 19.01 -5.11 -4.23
N LYS A 89 19.05 -5.79 -3.08
CA LYS A 89 20.26 -6.49 -2.61
C LYS A 89 20.68 -7.58 -3.59
N SER A 90 19.70 -8.36 -4.06
CA SER A 90 19.92 -9.42 -5.04
C SER A 90 20.49 -8.90 -6.37
N LEU A 91 19.95 -7.79 -6.87
CA LEU A 91 20.45 -7.16 -8.10
C LEU A 91 21.84 -6.51 -7.95
N LYS A 92 22.24 -6.09 -6.75
CA LYS A 92 23.59 -5.55 -6.48
C LYS A 92 24.60 -6.62 -6.05
N GLY A 93 24.21 -7.89 -5.92
CA GLY A 93 25.08 -8.96 -5.42
C GLY A 93 25.49 -8.76 -3.96
N LEU A 94 24.63 -8.15 -3.15
CA LEU A 94 24.83 -7.86 -1.72
C LEU A 94 24.01 -8.81 -0.82
N ASP A 95 23.58 -9.95 -1.37
CA ASP A 95 22.79 -10.98 -0.68
C ASP A 95 23.65 -11.80 0.29
#